data_AF-A0A9D8BBF6-F1
#
_entry.id   AF-A0A9D8BBF6-F1
#
_cell.length_a   1.000
_cell.length_b   1.000
_cell.length_c   1.000
_cell.angle_alpha   90.00
_cell.angle_beta   90.00
_cell.angle_gamma   90.00
#
_symmetry.space_group_name_H-M   'P 1'
#
loop_
_entity.id
_entity.type
_entity.pdbx_description
1 polymer ?
#
loop_
_entity_poly.entity_id
_entity_poly.type
_entity_poly.pdbx_seq_one_letter_code
_entity_poly.pdbx_strand_id
1 'polypeptide(L)'
;DAVIMHPLPRINELSYEVDRDKRAAYFRQAGYGVPVRMALIALLMGAVEPKIEEQAKRPAARIIEGASGIACPNDRCVTNKEKHVSPRFYKVHGTPKALKCYYCDWMVKTE
;
A
#
# COMPACT_ATOMS: atom_id res chain seq x y z
N ASP A 1 -13.72 -3.70 -3.77
CA ASP A 1 -14.41 -2.41 -3.70
C ASP A 1 -13.44 -1.28 -3.41
N ALA A 2 -13.70 -0.10 -3.96
CA ALA A 2 -12.91 1.10 -3.69
C ALA A 2 -13.45 1.83 -2.45
N VAL A 3 -12.56 2.49 -1.71
CA VAL A 3 -12.86 3.30 -0.52
C VAL A 3 -12.41 4.74 -0.80
N ILE A 4 -13.21 5.73 -0.36
CA ILE A 4 -12.94 7.15 -0.58
C ILE A 4 -12.31 7.74 0.70
N MET A 5 -11.11 8.28 0.56
CA MET A 5 -10.32 8.88 1.64
C MET A 5 -10.02 10.34 1.32
N HIS A 6 -9.81 11.17 2.35
CA HIS A 6 -9.51 12.59 2.24
C HIS A 6 -8.89 13.07 3.56
N PRO A 7 -7.74 13.78 3.55
CA PRO A 7 -7.05 14.18 4.77
C PRO A 7 -7.80 15.24 5.59
N LEU A 8 -8.71 15.99 4.94
CA LEU A 8 -9.44 17.15 5.47
C LEU A 8 -8.48 18.31 5.87
N PRO A 9 -8.98 19.57 5.97
CA PRO A 9 -10.32 20.01 5.56
C PRO A 9 -10.51 19.86 4.04
N ARG A 10 -11.74 19.54 3.61
CA ARG A 10 -12.11 19.65 2.20
C ARG A 10 -12.51 21.09 1.90
N ILE A 11 -12.21 21.56 0.70
CA ILE A 11 -12.60 22.87 0.20
C ILE A 11 -13.62 22.68 -0.93
N ASN A 12 -13.15 22.29 -2.12
CA ASN A 12 -13.99 22.06 -3.30
C ASN A 12 -13.61 20.76 -4.04
N GLU A 13 -12.72 19.95 -3.46
CA GLU A 13 -12.24 18.70 -4.05
C GLU A 13 -13.28 17.57 -3.92
N LEU A 14 -14.25 17.71 -3.02
CA LEU A 14 -15.24 16.69 -2.70
C LEU A 14 -16.63 17.31 -2.43
N SER A 15 -17.64 16.90 -3.19
CA SER A 15 -19.04 17.30 -2.96
C SER A 15 -19.55 16.77 -1.62
N TYR A 16 -20.38 17.56 -0.93
CA TYR A 16 -21.08 17.16 0.29
C TYR A 16 -21.97 15.93 0.09
N GLU A 17 -22.47 15.68 -1.12
CA GLU A 17 -23.27 14.49 -1.43
C GLU A 17 -22.50 13.19 -1.20
N VAL A 18 -21.16 13.23 -1.32
CA VAL A 18 -20.28 12.08 -1.11
C VAL A 18 -20.25 11.66 0.37
N ASP A 19 -20.69 12.49 1.31
CA ASP A 19 -20.81 12.12 2.73
C ASP A 19 -21.74 10.93 2.96
N ARG A 20 -22.74 10.78 2.07
CA ARG A 20 -23.74 9.71 2.14
C ARG A 20 -23.31 8.44 1.41
N ASP A 21 -22.20 8.46 0.67
CA ASP A 21 -21.69 7.27 -0.01
C ASP A 21 -21.12 6.29 1.02
N LYS A 22 -21.56 5.03 1.00
CA LYS A 22 -21.06 3.98 1.90
C LYS A 22 -19.56 3.72 1.81
N ARG A 23 -18.91 4.17 0.74
CA ARG A 23 -17.45 4.08 0.52
C ARG A 23 -16.69 5.23 1.17
N ALA A 24 -17.36 6.29 1.61
CA ALA A 24 -16.74 7.41 2.30
C ALA A 24 -16.15 6.97 3.64
N ALA A 25 -14.84 7.18 3.81
CA ALA A 25 -14.11 6.80 5.01
C ALA A 25 -13.30 7.94 5.63
N TYR A 26 -13.31 9.14 5.05
CA TYR A 26 -12.51 10.28 5.52
C TYR A 26 -12.82 10.73 6.95
N PHE A 27 -14.07 10.62 7.42
CA PHE A 27 -14.39 10.90 8.83
C PHE A 27 -13.79 9.85 9.78
N ARG A 28 -13.87 8.56 9.43
CA ARG A 28 -13.22 7.49 10.20
C ARG A 28 -11.69 7.68 10.20
N GLN A 29 -11.12 7.99 9.03
CA GLN A 29 -9.70 8.30 8.87
C GLN A 29 -9.25 9.44 9.80
N ALA A 30 -9.97 10.58 9.81
CA ALA A 30 -9.67 11.70 10.69
C ALA A 30 -9.78 11.31 12.18
N GLY A 31 -10.81 10.54 12.54
CA GLY A 31 -11.00 9.99 13.90
C GLY A 31 -9.84 9.09 14.35
N TYR A 32 -9.25 8.31 13.44
CA TYR A 32 -8.07 7.49 13.74
C TYR A 32 -6.78 8.30 13.96
N GLY A 33 -6.73 9.57 13.57
CA GLY A 33 -5.54 10.40 13.73
C GLY A 33 -5.08 10.56 15.19
N VAL A 34 -6.03 10.67 16.13
CA VAL A 34 -5.73 10.77 17.57
C VAL A 34 -5.13 9.47 18.13
N PRO A 35 -5.81 8.31 18.07
CA PRO A 35 -5.28 7.07 18.65
C PRO A 35 -3.99 6.61 17.97
N VAL A 36 -3.81 6.83 16.67
CA VAL A 36 -2.56 6.49 15.97
C VAL A 36 -1.40 7.34 16.50
N ARG A 37 -1.59 8.65 16.67
CA ARG A 37 -0.54 9.52 17.26
C ARG A 37 -0.25 9.14 18.70
N MET A 38 -1.27 8.84 19.50
CA MET A 38 -1.09 8.37 20.88
C MET A 38 -0.25 7.09 20.93
N ALA A 39 -0.58 6.10 20.08
CA ALA A 39 0.17 4.85 20.00
C ALA A 39 1.63 5.09 19.57
N LEU A 40 1.86 5.94 18.57
CA LEU A 40 3.20 6.28 18.11
C LEU A 40 4.03 6.98 19.18
N ILE A 41 3.45 7.95 19.89
CA ILE A 41 4.12 8.66 20.99
C ILE A 41 4.44 7.68 22.13
N ALA A 42 3.47 6.84 22.53
CA ALA A 42 3.66 5.85 23.57
C ALA A 42 4.79 4.85 23.22
N LEU A 43 4.86 4.44 21.95
CA LEU A 43 5.94 3.59 21.44
C LEU A 43 7.30 4.29 21.51
N LEU A 44 7.40 5.54 21.05
CA LEU A 44 8.65 6.31 21.08
C LEU A 44 9.13 6.61 22.50
N MET A 45 8.20 6.73 23.45
CA MET A 45 8.48 6.92 24.87
C MET A 45 8.81 5.62 25.61
N GLY A 46 8.71 4.45 24.96
CA GLY A 46 8.87 3.16 25.62
C GLY A 46 7.76 2.82 26.62
N ALA A 47 6.62 3.53 26.58
CA ALA A 47 5.47 3.27 27.42
C ALA A 47 4.67 2.04 26.96
N VAL A 48 4.86 1.62 25.70
CA VAL A 48 4.29 0.40 25.13
C VAL A 48 5.37 -0.29 24.30
N GLU A 49 5.57 -1.59 24.54
CA GLU A 49 6.41 -2.43 23.70
C GLU A 49 5.65 -2.83 22.43
N PRO A 50 6.25 -2.66 21.24
CA PRO A 50 5.58 -3.06 20.01
C PRO A 50 5.55 -4.58 19.95
N LYS A 51 4.36 -5.14 19.86
CA LYS A 51 4.18 -6.54 19.43
C LYS A 51 4.42 -6.60 17.93
N ILE A 52 5.69 -6.49 17.54
CA ILE A 52 6.10 -6.77 16.17
C ILE A 52 6.06 -8.29 16.05
N GLU A 53 4.90 -8.83 15.67
CA GLU A 53 4.92 -10.12 14.99
C GLU A 53 5.91 -9.97 13.83
N GLU A 54 6.80 -10.94 13.63
CA GLU A 54 7.65 -11.02 12.44
C GLU A 54 6.75 -11.21 11.21
N GLN A 55 6.01 -10.17 10.82
CA GLN A 55 5.52 -10.01 9.48
C GLN A 55 6.78 -9.96 8.64
N ALA A 56 6.97 -11.02 7.84
CA ALA A 56 8.13 -11.21 6.97
C ALA A 56 8.59 -9.85 6.47
N LYS A 57 9.70 -9.34 7.05
CA LYS A 57 10.27 -8.05 6.68
C LYS A 57 10.27 -8.08 5.17
N ARG A 58 9.54 -7.15 4.53
CA ARG A 58 9.64 -6.99 3.08
C ARG A 58 11.15 -6.97 2.85
N PRO A 59 11.72 -7.99 2.17
CA PRO A 59 13.16 -8.05 2.03
C PRO A 59 13.57 -6.68 1.52
N ALA A 60 14.68 -6.12 2.00
CA ALA A 60 15.25 -4.90 1.44
C ALA A 60 15.50 -5.20 -0.04
N ALA A 61 14.43 -5.01 -0.80
CA ALA A 61 14.23 -5.72 -2.02
C ALA A 61 15.12 -4.99 -2.97
N ARG A 62 16.10 -5.68 -3.54
CA ARG A 62 16.72 -5.17 -4.76
C ARG A 62 15.59 -5.05 -5.78
N ILE A 63 15.05 -3.84 -5.89
CA ILE A 63 14.03 -3.49 -6.86
C ILE A 63 14.71 -3.70 -8.21
N ILE A 64 14.19 -4.64 -8.97
CA ILE A 64 14.58 -4.78 -10.36
C ILE A 64 13.72 -3.76 -11.10
N GLU A 65 14.26 -2.55 -11.29
CA GLU A 65 13.68 -1.58 -12.21
C GLU A 65 13.85 -2.11 -13.63
N GLY A 66 12.74 -2.36 -14.32
CA GLY A 66 12.80 -2.86 -15.69
C GLY A 66 13.47 -4.22 -15.83
N ALA A 67 12.88 -5.27 -15.24
CA ALA A 67 13.07 -6.60 -15.80
C ALA A 67 12.50 -6.55 -17.22
N SER A 68 13.34 -6.22 -18.20
CA SER A 68 12.97 -5.84 -19.56
C SER A 68 11.93 -6.82 -20.13
N GLY A 69 10.69 -6.35 -20.31
CA GLY A 69 9.60 -7.13 -20.90
C GLY A 69 8.65 -7.85 -19.94
N ILE A 70 8.86 -7.81 -18.60
CA ILE A 70 7.97 -8.48 -17.65
C ILE A 70 6.83 -7.56 -17.21
N ALA A 71 5.60 -7.91 -17.60
CA ALA A 71 4.37 -7.25 -17.13
C ALA A 71 3.82 -7.94 -15.87
N CYS A 72 3.04 -7.21 -15.07
CA CYS A 72 2.32 -7.82 -13.95
C CYS A 72 1.13 -8.62 -14.50
N PRO A 73 0.94 -9.90 -14.13
CA PRO A 73 -0.20 -10.70 -14.60
C PRO A 73 -1.52 -10.35 -13.90
N ASN A 74 -1.48 -9.48 -12.88
CA ASN A 74 -2.69 -8.99 -12.23
C ASN A 74 -3.32 -7.86 -13.06
N ASP A 75 -4.42 -8.12 -13.76
CA ASP A 75 -5.15 -7.14 -14.59
C ASP A 75 -5.59 -5.87 -13.83
N ARG A 76 -5.66 -5.93 -12.51
CA ARG A 76 -6.00 -4.80 -11.63
C ARG A 76 -4.78 -4.05 -11.09
N CYS A 77 -3.56 -4.49 -11.42
CA CYS A 77 -2.35 -3.79 -11.02
C CYS A 77 -2.30 -2.39 -11.65
N VAL A 78 -1.81 -1.40 -10.88
CA VAL A 78 -1.64 -0.02 -11.35
C VAL A 78 -0.80 0.06 -12.63
N THR A 79 0.22 -0.80 -12.77
CA THR A 79 1.08 -0.85 -13.96
C THR A 79 0.34 -1.26 -15.23
N ASN A 80 -0.81 -1.93 -15.11
CA ASN A 80 -1.66 -2.33 -16.24
C ASN A 80 -2.78 -1.33 -16.50
N LYS A 81 -3.17 -0.54 -15.49
CA LYS A 81 -4.22 0.48 -15.61
C LYS A 81 -3.68 1.85 -16.00
N GLU A 82 -2.45 2.16 -15.63
CA GLU A 82 -1.85 3.48 -15.77
C GLU A 82 -0.53 3.39 -16.55
N LYS A 83 -0.56 3.84 -17.82
CA LYS A 83 0.58 3.71 -18.75
C LYS A 83 1.87 4.41 -18.30
N HIS A 84 1.77 5.40 -17.42
CA HIS A 84 2.90 6.18 -16.92
C HIS A 84 3.61 5.50 -15.74
N VAL A 85 3.04 4.43 -15.18
CA VAL A 85 3.60 3.72 -14.03
C VAL A 85 4.39 2.52 -14.51
N SER A 86 5.72 2.59 -14.35
CA SER A 86 6.62 1.51 -14.77
C SER A 86 6.50 0.28 -13.85
N PRO A 87 6.48 -0.96 -14.40
CA PRO A 87 6.52 -2.16 -13.58
C PRO A 87 7.78 -2.26 -12.72
N ARG A 88 7.58 -2.55 -11.44
CA ARG A 88 8.64 -2.75 -10.44
C ARG A 88 8.44 -4.08 -9.74
N PHE A 89 9.52 -4.83 -9.54
CA PHE A 89 9.47 -6.17 -8.94
C PHE A 89 10.57 -6.36 -7.89
N TYR A 90 10.29 -7.24 -6.93
CA TYR A 90 11.27 -7.69 -5.95
C TYR A 90 11.41 -9.21 -5.94
N LYS A 91 12.64 -9.69 -5.70
CA LYS A 91 12.92 -11.13 -5.59
C LYS A 91 12.34 -11.71 -4.30
N VAL A 92 11.75 -12.91 -4.41
CA VAL A 92 11.30 -13.67 -3.24
C VAL A 92 12.48 -14.45 -2.66
N HIS A 93 12.70 -14.34 -1.35
CA HIS A 93 13.76 -15.06 -0.67
C HIS A 93 13.50 -16.58 -0.74
N GLY A 94 14.52 -17.37 -1.10
CA GLY A 94 14.42 -18.83 -1.21
C GLY A 94 13.89 -19.36 -2.55
N THR A 95 13.40 -18.50 -3.45
CA THR A 95 12.90 -18.91 -4.78
C THR A 95 13.44 -17.99 -5.88
N PRO A 96 14.60 -18.32 -6.50
CA PRO A 96 15.27 -17.46 -7.47
C PRO A 96 14.44 -17.11 -8.72
N LYS A 97 13.50 -17.99 -9.09
CA LYS A 97 12.61 -17.87 -10.27
C LYS A 97 11.24 -17.23 -9.97
N ALA A 98 11.07 -16.66 -8.77
CA ALA A 98 9.84 -16.01 -8.38
C ALA A 98 10.11 -14.55 -8.00
N LEU A 99 9.38 -13.66 -8.66
CA LEU A 99 9.33 -12.24 -8.36
C LEU A 99 7.97 -11.91 -7.75
N LYS A 100 7.89 -10.85 -6.95
CA LYS A 100 6.62 -10.23 -6.55
C LYS A 100 6.54 -8.81 -7.12
N CYS A 101 5.35 -8.44 -7.59
CA CYS A 101 5.08 -7.08 -8.02
C CYS A 101 5.17 -6.12 -6.82
N TYR A 102 5.86 -5.01 -6.99
CA TYR A 102 6.01 -3.98 -5.95
C TYR A 102 4.67 -3.34 -5.56
N TYR A 103 3.73 -3.24 -6.49
CA TYR A 103 2.47 -2.51 -6.29
C TYR A 103 1.34 -3.37 -5.74
N CYS A 104 1.23 -4.62 -6.17
CA CYS A 104 0.11 -5.49 -5.78
C CYS A 104 0.52 -6.81 -5.12
N ASP A 105 1.82 -6.99 -4.86
CA ASP A 105 2.41 -8.19 -4.23
C ASP A 105 2.13 -9.52 -4.96
N TRP A 106 1.60 -9.45 -6.19
CA TRP A 106 1.30 -10.63 -7.01
C TRP A 106 2.58 -11.37 -7.41
N MET A 107 2.55 -12.70 -7.34
CA MET A 107 3.69 -13.54 -7.74
C MET A 107 3.81 -13.65 -9.26
N VAL A 108 4.97 -13.31 -9.78
CA VAL A 108 5.36 -13.45 -11.18
C VAL A 108 6.41 -14.54 -11.27
N LYS A 109 6.08 -15.62 -11.98
CA LYS A 109 7.04 -16.69 -12.27
C LYS A 109 7.88 -16.27 -13.47
N THR A 110 9.20 -16.27 -13.33
CA THR A 110 10.14 -16.11 -14.44
C THR A 110 10.62 -17.49 -14.86
N GLU A 111 10.51 -17.84 -16.13
CA GLU A 111 10.98 -19.14 -16.66
C GLU A 111 12.50 -19.34 -16.43
#